data_AF-A0A258TFI7-F1
#
_entry.id   AF-A0A258TFI7-F1
#
_cell.length_a   1.000
_cell.length_b   1.000
_cell.length_c   1.000
_cell.angle_alpha   90.00
_cell.angle_beta   90.00
_cell.angle_gamma   90.00
#
_symmetry.space_group_name_H-M   'P 1'
#
loop_
_entity.id
_entity.type
_entity.pdbx_description
1 polymer ?
#
loop_
_entity_poly.entity_id
_entity_poly.type
_entity_poly.pdbx_seq_one_letter_code
_entity_poly.pdbx_strand_id
1 'polypeptide(L)'
;MLGGMVAGAAMLMLPHRAAAAPIEWRLALRNVHTGEAVDALFARDGQFLPQGLAELAHGMRDWRTGEVFAIDRQLLALLVNLRETLGQPGNKAIDLISGYRSPATNGALRAAGGAHSGVATRSQHMLGKASDIHVPGVALDRLRSAAMALGKGGVGYYPRDGFVHVDTGRVRHW
;
A
#
# COMPACT_ATOMS: atom_id res chain seq x y z
N MET A 1 -13.21 23.41 -72.42
CA MET A 1 -13.08 22.39 -71.35
C MET A 1 -12.04 22.89 -70.36
N LEU A 2 -12.47 23.31 -69.16
CA LEU A 2 -11.61 23.85 -68.10
C LEU A 2 -11.03 22.68 -67.28
N GLY A 3 -9.71 22.51 -67.32
CA GLY A 3 -8.98 21.53 -66.50
C GLY A 3 -8.56 22.15 -65.17
N GLY A 4 -9.14 21.66 -64.07
CA GLY A 4 -8.77 22.06 -62.71
C GLY A 4 -7.60 21.23 -62.18
N MET A 5 -6.51 21.88 -61.81
CA MET A 5 -5.43 21.27 -61.02
C MET A 5 -5.80 21.32 -59.53
N VAL A 6 -5.85 20.15 -58.88
CA VAL A 6 -5.96 20.03 -57.43
C VAL A 6 -4.55 19.95 -56.86
N ALA A 7 -4.11 21.00 -56.17
CA ALA A 7 -2.87 21.01 -55.41
C ALA A 7 -3.09 20.26 -54.09
N GLY A 8 -2.50 19.07 -53.94
CA GLY A 8 -2.49 18.32 -52.69
C GLY A 8 -1.54 18.96 -51.69
N ALA A 9 -2.07 19.49 -50.59
CA ALA A 9 -1.27 19.97 -49.47
C ALA A 9 -0.71 18.75 -48.70
N ALA A 10 0.60 18.55 -48.75
CA ALA A 10 1.29 17.58 -47.90
C ALA A 10 1.33 18.11 -46.46
N MET A 11 0.53 17.51 -45.59
CA MET A 11 0.47 17.83 -44.17
C MET A 11 1.70 17.23 -43.48
N LEU A 12 2.69 18.07 -43.14
CA LEU A 12 3.86 17.68 -42.36
C LEU A 12 3.43 17.27 -40.95
N MET A 13 3.34 15.96 -40.71
CA MET A 13 3.20 15.39 -39.38
C MET A 13 4.53 15.54 -38.65
N LEU A 14 4.65 16.57 -37.81
CA LEU A 14 5.78 16.68 -36.88
C LEU A 14 5.70 15.50 -35.88
N PRO A 15 6.81 14.79 -35.60
CA PRO A 15 6.80 13.71 -34.63
C PRO A 15 6.45 14.29 -33.26
N HIS A 16 5.28 13.90 -32.71
CA HIS A 16 4.98 14.13 -31.32
C HIS A 16 6.00 13.34 -30.48
N ARG A 17 6.92 14.05 -29.83
CA ARG A 17 7.69 13.47 -28.73
C ARG A 17 6.69 13.05 -27.67
N ALA A 18 6.41 11.75 -27.58
CA ALA A 18 5.65 11.20 -26.48
C ALA A 18 6.40 11.58 -25.19
N ALA A 19 5.82 12.49 -24.40
CA ALA A 19 6.31 12.73 -23.06
C ALA A 19 6.23 11.40 -22.29
N ALA A 20 7.29 11.06 -21.56
CA ALA A 20 7.25 9.88 -20.70
C ALA A 20 6.05 10.00 -19.75
N ALA A 21 5.29 8.91 -19.58
CA ALA A 21 4.20 8.90 -18.61
C ALA A 21 4.77 9.20 -17.21
N PRO A 22 4.05 9.98 -16.38
CA PRO A 22 4.51 10.32 -15.05
C PRO A 22 4.68 9.06 -14.20
N ILE A 23 5.69 9.04 -13.33
CA ILE A 23 5.90 7.93 -12.39
C ILE A 23 5.00 8.18 -11.18
N GLU A 24 3.98 7.35 -11.01
CA GLU A 24 2.96 7.51 -9.98
C GLU A 24 3.01 6.40 -8.93
N TRP A 25 2.97 6.80 -7.66
CA TRP A 25 2.79 5.89 -6.53
C TRP A 25 1.38 6.05 -5.99
N ARG A 26 0.53 5.09 -6.34
CA ARG A 26 -0.86 4.99 -5.90
C ARG A 26 -1.03 3.74 -5.05
N LEU A 27 -1.81 3.84 -3.98
CA LEU A 27 -2.14 2.71 -3.12
C LEU A 27 -3.64 2.68 -2.84
N ALA A 28 -4.25 1.53 -3.12
CA ALA A 28 -5.64 1.24 -2.79
C ALA A 28 -5.69 0.27 -1.60
N LEU A 29 -6.48 0.59 -0.58
CA LEU A 29 -6.68 -0.22 0.62
C LEU A 29 -8.17 -0.35 0.92
N ARG A 30 -8.56 -1.49 1.47
CA ARG A 30 -9.89 -1.71 2.06
C ARG A 30 -9.74 -2.17 3.49
N ASN A 31 -10.25 -1.41 4.45
CA ASN A 31 -10.28 -1.84 5.84
C ASN A 31 -11.35 -2.93 6.01
N VAL A 32 -10.94 -4.14 6.39
CA VAL A 32 -11.85 -5.29 6.48
C VAL A 32 -12.85 -5.19 7.64
N HIS A 33 -12.57 -4.36 8.65
CA HIS A 33 -13.41 -4.20 9.83
C HIS A 33 -14.48 -3.12 9.63
N THR A 34 -14.15 -2.03 8.94
CA THR A 34 -15.08 -0.91 8.72
C THR A 34 -15.74 -0.94 7.34
N GLY A 35 -15.16 -1.68 6.38
CA GLY A 35 -15.58 -1.67 4.97
C GLY A 35 -15.14 -0.42 4.20
N GLU A 36 -14.51 0.55 4.87
CA GLU A 36 -13.99 1.75 4.23
C GLU A 36 -12.89 1.41 3.22
N ALA A 37 -12.89 2.11 2.09
CA ALA A 37 -11.87 1.99 1.06
C ALA A 37 -11.20 3.33 0.81
N VAL A 38 -9.91 3.29 0.52
CA VAL A 38 -9.11 4.44 0.07
C VAL A 38 -8.38 4.05 -1.21
N ASP A 39 -8.29 4.96 -2.16
CA ASP A 39 -7.48 4.82 -3.38
C ASP A 39 -6.79 6.15 -3.65
N ALA A 40 -5.56 6.26 -3.16
CA ALA A 40 -4.84 7.53 -3.07
C ALA A 40 -3.56 7.50 -3.89
N LEU A 41 -3.39 8.52 -4.72
CA LEU A 41 -2.09 8.88 -5.30
C LEU A 41 -1.31 9.67 -4.25
N PHE A 42 -0.20 9.13 -3.76
CA PHE A 42 0.56 9.74 -2.66
C PHE A 42 1.97 10.18 -3.06
N ALA A 43 2.46 9.80 -4.23
CA ALA A 43 3.63 10.42 -4.84
C ALA A 43 3.53 10.46 -6.36
N ARG A 44 4.09 11.49 -6.98
CA ARG A 44 4.23 11.64 -8.43
C ARG A 44 5.59 12.26 -8.73
N ASP A 45 6.31 11.69 -9.69
CA ASP A 45 7.60 12.20 -10.18
C ASP A 45 8.60 12.50 -9.04
N GLY A 46 8.65 11.61 -8.05
CA GLY A 46 9.54 11.70 -6.89
C GLY A 46 9.06 12.64 -5.77
N GLN A 47 7.94 13.33 -5.94
CA GLN A 47 7.37 14.23 -4.93
C GLN A 47 6.19 13.58 -4.21
N PHE A 48 6.19 13.66 -2.88
CA PHE A 48 5.06 13.21 -2.07
C PHE A 48 3.90 14.22 -2.12
N LEU A 49 2.69 13.71 -2.28
CA LEU A 49 1.46 14.49 -2.29
C LEU A 49 0.84 14.49 -0.88
N PRO A 50 0.78 15.64 -0.17
CA PRO A 50 0.29 15.70 1.20
C PRO A 50 -1.15 15.18 1.36
N GLN A 51 -2.01 15.45 0.38
CA GLN A 51 -3.39 14.98 0.39
C GLN A 51 -3.47 13.45 0.36
N GLY A 52 -2.75 12.78 -0.56
CA GLY A 52 -2.74 11.32 -0.64
C GLY A 52 -2.12 10.67 0.60
N LEU A 53 -1.10 11.29 1.21
CA LEU A 53 -0.57 10.83 2.49
C LEU A 53 -1.60 10.93 3.63
N ALA A 54 -2.40 12.01 3.67
CA ALA A 54 -3.45 12.18 4.67
C ALA A 54 -4.61 11.19 4.47
N GLU A 55 -5.01 10.94 3.23
CA GLU A 55 -6.03 9.93 2.89
C GLU A 55 -5.59 8.53 3.34
N LEU A 56 -4.33 8.16 3.06
CA LEU A 56 -3.78 6.87 3.51
C LEU A 56 -3.63 6.80 5.03
N ALA A 57 -3.20 7.88 5.68
CA ALA A 57 -3.13 7.93 7.15
C ALA A 57 -4.50 7.72 7.79
N HIS A 58 -5.55 8.32 7.22
CA HIS A 58 -6.91 8.08 7.67
C HIS A 58 -7.38 6.64 7.37
N GLY A 59 -7.13 6.12 6.17
CA GLY A 59 -7.50 4.73 5.82
C GLY A 59 -6.78 3.67 6.67
N MET A 60 -5.57 3.99 7.13
CA MET A 60 -4.73 3.13 7.98
C MET A 60 -4.81 3.45 9.47
N ARG A 61 -5.72 4.34 9.89
CA ARG A 61 -5.90 4.72 11.30
C ARG A 61 -6.27 3.53 12.18
N ASP A 62 -6.13 3.72 13.48
CA ASP A 62 -6.67 2.74 14.41
C ASP A 62 -8.21 2.78 14.38
N TRP A 63 -8.82 1.80 13.73
CA TRP A 63 -10.27 1.77 13.54
C TRP A 63 -11.04 1.62 14.86
N ARG A 64 -10.40 1.14 15.94
CA ARG A 64 -11.05 0.96 17.24
C ARG A 64 -11.19 2.27 18.01
N THR A 65 -10.20 3.16 17.88
CA THR A 65 -10.17 4.45 18.60
C THR A 65 -10.44 5.65 17.68
N GLY A 66 -10.33 5.47 16.36
CA GLY A 66 -10.35 6.54 15.37
C GLY A 66 -9.05 7.34 15.28
N GLU A 67 -8.03 7.00 16.07
CA GLU A 67 -6.78 7.76 16.13
C GLU A 67 -6.00 7.65 14.83
N VAL A 68 -5.82 8.79 14.17
CA VAL A 68 -5.04 8.94 12.94
C VAL A 68 -3.58 9.24 13.30
N PHE A 69 -2.65 8.55 12.64
CA PHE A 69 -1.23 8.75 12.82
C PHE A 69 -0.50 8.77 11.47
N ALA A 70 0.63 9.48 11.40
CA ALA A 70 1.42 9.55 10.19
C ALA A 70 1.99 8.16 9.83
N ILE A 71 1.70 7.69 8.63
CA ILE A 71 2.21 6.40 8.15
C ILE A 71 3.59 6.59 7.51
N ASP A 72 4.49 5.67 7.84
CA ASP A 72 5.84 5.65 7.30
C ASP A 72 5.82 5.52 5.77
N ARG A 73 6.56 6.41 5.10
CA ARG A 73 6.59 6.45 3.63
C ARG A 73 7.22 5.19 3.05
N GLN A 74 8.16 4.57 3.76
CA GLN A 74 8.74 3.30 3.34
C GLN A 74 7.73 2.15 3.44
N LEU A 75 6.82 2.18 4.41
CA LEU A 75 5.72 1.20 4.51
C LEU A 75 4.77 1.35 3.32
N LEU A 76 4.36 2.57 2.98
CA LEU A 76 3.52 2.82 1.80
C LEU A 76 4.19 2.32 0.52
N ALA A 77 5.50 2.58 0.38
CA ALA A 77 6.29 2.10 -0.73
C ALA A 77 6.39 0.56 -0.77
N LEU A 78 6.57 -0.09 0.39
CA LEU A 78 6.59 -1.54 0.52
C LEU A 78 5.27 -2.16 0.04
N LEU A 79 4.12 -1.60 0.42
CA LEU A 79 2.81 -2.09 0.00
C LEU A 79 2.59 -1.98 -1.53
N VAL A 80 3.06 -0.89 -2.15
CA VAL A 80 3.06 -0.73 -3.61
C VAL A 80 3.95 -1.78 -4.29
N ASN A 81 5.19 -1.92 -3.84
CA ASN A 81 6.14 -2.90 -4.40
C ASN A 81 5.63 -4.34 -4.25
N LEU A 82 4.98 -4.66 -3.13
CA LEU A 82 4.34 -5.96 -2.90
C LEU A 82 3.25 -6.24 -3.93
N ARG A 83 2.32 -5.30 -4.11
CA ARG A 83 1.23 -5.42 -5.09
C ARG A 83 1.78 -5.63 -6.50
N GLU A 84 2.80 -4.86 -6.88
CA GLU A 84 3.45 -4.96 -8.19
C GLU A 84 4.18 -6.29 -8.39
N THR A 85 4.95 -6.74 -7.39
CA THR A 85 5.63 -8.05 -7.39
C THR A 85 4.63 -9.20 -7.54
N LEU A 86 3.41 -9.04 -7.01
CA LEU A 86 2.33 -10.01 -7.12
C LEU A 86 1.55 -9.92 -8.44
N GLY A 87 1.89 -8.98 -9.32
CA GLY A 87 1.24 -8.76 -10.61
C GLY A 87 -0.17 -8.19 -10.49
N GLN A 88 -0.49 -7.50 -9.39
CA GLN A 88 -1.81 -6.90 -9.16
C GLN A 88 -1.87 -5.48 -9.75
N PRO A 89 -3.00 -5.07 -10.35
CA PRO A 89 -3.13 -3.75 -10.95
C PRO A 89 -3.13 -2.65 -9.87
N GLY A 90 -2.72 -1.43 -10.24
CA GLY A 90 -2.52 -0.31 -9.31
C GLY A 90 -3.74 0.06 -8.46
N ASN A 91 -4.94 -0.12 -8.99
CA ASN A 91 -6.21 0.15 -8.31
C ASN A 91 -6.78 -1.07 -7.55
N LYS A 92 -6.08 -2.22 -7.56
CA LYS A 92 -6.49 -3.38 -6.75
C LYS A 92 -6.26 -3.06 -5.28
N ALA A 93 -7.35 -3.01 -4.52
CA ALA A 93 -7.28 -2.82 -3.09
C ALA A 93 -6.57 -3.99 -2.40
N ILE A 94 -5.64 -3.66 -1.51
CA ILE A 94 -5.12 -4.59 -0.49
C ILE A 94 -6.10 -4.56 0.69
N ASP A 95 -6.47 -5.73 1.18
CA ASP A 95 -7.27 -5.84 2.39
C ASP A 95 -6.38 -5.52 3.60
N LEU A 96 -6.75 -4.47 4.31
CA LEU A 96 -6.09 -4.00 5.51
C LEU A 96 -6.80 -4.59 6.74
N ILE A 97 -6.09 -5.44 7.46
CA ILE A 97 -6.53 -5.99 8.74
C ILE A 97 -6.17 -5.00 9.86
N SER A 98 -4.94 -4.50 9.85
CA SER A 98 -4.48 -3.50 10.83
C SER A 98 -3.42 -2.60 10.23
N GLY A 99 -3.62 -1.28 10.33
CA GLY A 99 -2.60 -0.26 10.08
C GLY A 99 -1.97 0.21 11.38
N TYR A 100 -2.01 1.52 11.64
CA TYR A 100 -1.64 2.10 12.93
C TYR A 100 -2.45 1.50 14.08
N ARG A 101 -1.81 1.32 15.23
CA ARG A 101 -2.48 0.93 16.49
C ARG A 101 -2.15 1.96 17.56
N SER A 102 -3.17 2.54 18.17
CA SER A 102 -3.00 3.40 19.34
C SER A 102 -2.37 2.64 20.51
N PRO A 103 -1.71 3.33 21.46
CA PRO A 103 -1.25 2.71 22.70
C PRO A 103 -2.35 1.94 23.44
N ALA A 104 -3.58 2.48 23.43
CA ALA A 104 -4.75 1.86 24.05
C ALA A 104 -5.09 0.51 23.38
N THR A 105 -5.21 0.47 22.05
CA THR A 105 -5.45 -0.77 21.31
C THR A 105 -4.33 -1.79 21.48
N ASN A 106 -3.06 -1.35 21.40
CA ASN A 106 -1.94 -2.27 21.58
C ASN A 106 -1.92 -2.87 23.00
N GLY A 107 -2.24 -2.07 24.02
CA GLY A 107 -2.41 -2.53 25.40
C GLY A 107 -3.56 -3.53 25.55
N ALA A 108 -4.73 -3.23 24.99
CA ALA A 108 -5.90 -4.10 25.04
C ALA A 108 -5.65 -5.46 24.35
N LEU A 109 -5.02 -5.48 23.17
CA LEU A 109 -4.68 -6.72 22.47
C LEU A 109 -3.67 -7.58 23.25
N ARG A 110 -2.69 -6.93 23.91
CA ARG A 110 -1.75 -7.63 24.80
C ARG A 110 -2.45 -8.27 25.98
N ALA A 111 -3.38 -7.55 26.60
CA ALA A 111 -4.15 -8.07 27.73
C ALA A 111 -5.04 -9.25 27.29
N ALA A 112 -5.72 -9.13 26.16
CA ALA A 112 -6.63 -10.15 25.64
C ALA A 112 -5.92 -11.46 25.23
N GLY A 113 -4.76 -11.37 24.57
CA GLY A 113 -4.00 -12.57 24.18
C GLY A 113 -3.06 -13.10 25.28
N GLY A 114 -2.98 -12.44 26.43
CA GLY A 114 -2.10 -12.81 27.54
C GLY A 114 -0.62 -12.92 27.15
N ALA A 115 0.11 -13.80 27.84
CA ALA A 115 1.54 -14.06 27.61
C ALA A 115 1.86 -14.63 26.20
N HIS A 116 0.85 -15.08 25.47
CA HIS A 116 0.97 -15.71 24.14
C HIS A 116 0.45 -14.85 23.00
N SER A 117 0.06 -13.59 23.27
CA SER A 117 -0.53 -12.69 22.28
C SER A 117 0.35 -12.44 21.04
N GLY A 118 1.67 -12.61 21.17
CA GLY A 118 2.63 -12.23 20.13
C GLY A 118 2.70 -10.71 19.89
N VAL A 119 2.00 -9.90 20.69
CA VAL A 119 1.93 -8.44 20.53
C VAL A 119 3.06 -7.78 21.33
N ALA A 120 4.01 -7.18 20.62
CA ALA A 120 5.16 -6.51 21.23
C ALA A 120 4.77 -5.24 22.01
N THR A 121 5.52 -4.94 23.07
CA THR A 121 5.40 -3.68 23.84
C THR A 121 5.78 -2.44 23.04
N ARG A 122 6.69 -2.60 22.06
CA ARG A 122 7.10 -1.56 21.10
C ARG A 122 6.79 -2.02 19.68
N SER A 123 5.50 -2.22 19.41
CA SER A 123 5.03 -2.68 18.10
C SER A 123 5.32 -1.65 17.01
N GLN A 124 5.75 -2.12 15.82
CA GLN A 124 5.93 -1.25 14.65
C GLN A 124 4.60 -0.62 14.20
N HIS A 125 3.45 -1.22 14.53
CA HIS A 125 2.13 -0.61 14.28
C HIS A 125 1.96 0.72 15.04
N MET A 126 2.47 0.83 16.27
CA MET A 126 2.39 2.07 17.06
C MET A 126 3.30 3.18 16.51
N LEU A 127 4.18 2.85 15.56
CA LEU A 127 5.08 3.81 14.92
C LEU A 127 4.62 4.16 13.50
N GLY A 128 3.45 3.66 13.06
CA GLY A 128 3.00 3.80 11.67
C GLY A 128 3.89 3.04 10.66
N LYS A 129 4.64 2.03 11.13
CA LYS A 129 5.68 1.30 10.37
C LYS A 129 5.32 -0.14 10.05
N ALA A 130 4.12 -0.59 10.39
CA ALA A 130 3.66 -1.93 10.08
C ALA A 130 2.21 -1.98 9.60
N SER A 131 1.92 -3.04 8.86
CA SER A 131 0.58 -3.37 8.39
C SER A 131 0.36 -4.87 8.41
N ASP A 132 -0.83 -5.28 8.83
CA ASP A 132 -1.33 -6.64 8.65
C ASP A 132 -2.23 -6.64 7.42
N ILE A 133 -1.89 -7.46 6.43
CA ILE A 133 -2.50 -7.38 5.09
C ILE A 133 -2.90 -8.74 4.53
N HIS A 134 -3.91 -8.70 3.68
CA HIS A 134 -4.31 -9.76 2.76
C HIS A 134 -4.44 -9.16 1.36
N VAL A 135 -4.14 -9.92 0.31
CA VAL A 135 -4.30 -9.46 -1.08
C VAL A 135 -5.32 -10.35 -1.77
N PRO A 136 -6.54 -9.85 -2.07
CA PRO A 136 -7.59 -10.66 -2.66
C PRO A 136 -7.17 -11.35 -3.97
N GLY A 137 -7.32 -12.67 -4.02
CA GLY A 137 -6.91 -13.49 -5.17
C GLY A 137 -5.44 -13.93 -5.14
N VAL A 138 -4.70 -13.64 -4.07
CA VAL A 138 -3.32 -14.09 -3.86
C VAL A 138 -3.27 -15.01 -2.64
N ALA A 139 -2.68 -16.20 -2.82
CA ALA A 139 -2.45 -17.12 -1.71
C ALA A 139 -1.48 -16.52 -0.66
N LEU A 140 -1.74 -16.73 0.63
CA LEU A 140 -0.99 -16.09 1.71
C LEU A 140 0.50 -16.47 1.75
N ASP A 141 0.83 -17.71 1.36
CA ASP A 141 2.20 -18.19 1.23
C ASP A 141 2.97 -17.48 0.09
N ARG A 142 2.28 -17.17 -1.02
CA ARG A 142 2.82 -16.34 -2.11
C ARG A 142 3.02 -14.90 -1.67
N LEU A 143 2.06 -14.31 -0.96
CA LEU A 143 2.17 -12.97 -0.38
C LEU A 143 3.37 -12.89 0.59
N ARG A 144 3.50 -13.86 1.50
CA ARG A 144 4.64 -13.96 2.42
C ARG A 144 5.97 -14.05 1.65
N SER A 145 6.04 -14.95 0.68
CA SER A 145 7.27 -15.16 -0.10
C SER A 145 7.69 -13.89 -0.85
N ALA A 146 6.73 -13.16 -1.43
CA ALA A 146 6.99 -11.87 -2.06
C ALA A 146 7.49 -10.83 -1.04
N ALA A 147 6.89 -10.74 0.16
CA ALA A 147 7.33 -9.83 1.21
C ALA A 147 8.75 -10.12 1.68
N MET A 148 9.09 -11.39 1.87
CA MET A 148 10.44 -11.82 2.24
C MET A 148 11.46 -11.48 1.15
N ALA A 149 11.12 -11.72 -0.12
CA ALA A 149 12.00 -11.43 -1.25
C ALA A 149 12.34 -9.94 -1.40
N LEU A 150 11.44 -9.03 -0.99
CA LEU A 150 11.72 -7.59 -1.01
C LEU A 150 12.74 -7.15 0.05
N GLY A 151 12.90 -7.90 1.14
CA GLY A 151 13.92 -7.65 2.16
C GLY A 151 13.86 -6.27 2.83
N LYS A 152 12.67 -5.65 2.92
CA LYS A 152 12.49 -4.26 3.41
C LYS A 152 12.22 -4.13 4.91
N GLY A 153 11.98 -5.23 5.61
CA GLY A 153 11.80 -5.24 7.06
C GLY A 153 11.21 -6.55 7.57
N GLY A 154 10.45 -6.49 8.67
CA GLY A 154 9.87 -7.67 9.30
C GLY A 154 8.75 -8.30 8.47
N VAL A 155 8.66 -9.64 8.47
CA VAL A 155 7.54 -10.38 7.88
C VAL A 155 7.03 -11.42 8.87
N GLY A 156 5.75 -11.35 9.24
CA GLY A 156 5.10 -12.36 10.08
C GLY A 156 4.06 -13.14 9.30
N TYR A 157 4.01 -14.47 9.46
CA TYR A 157 3.07 -15.33 8.74
C TYR A 157 1.95 -15.88 9.63
N TYR A 158 0.71 -15.42 9.38
CA TYR A 158 -0.45 -15.75 10.18
C TYR A 158 -1.54 -16.44 9.33
N PRO A 159 -1.29 -17.66 8.80
CA PRO A 159 -2.24 -18.33 7.91
C PRO A 159 -3.54 -18.72 8.60
N ARG A 160 -3.52 -18.97 9.92
CA ARG A 160 -4.73 -19.25 10.71
C ARG A 160 -5.63 -18.03 10.85
N ASP A 161 -5.02 -16.85 10.95
CA ASP A 161 -5.74 -15.57 11.08
C ASP A 161 -6.00 -14.90 9.72
N GLY A 162 -5.45 -15.46 8.63
CA GLY A 162 -5.75 -15.04 7.27
C GLY A 162 -4.92 -13.87 6.73
N PHE A 163 -3.79 -13.52 7.35
CA PHE A 163 -3.00 -12.36 6.95
C PHE A 163 -1.48 -12.57 6.99
N VAL A 164 -0.75 -11.64 6.36
CA VAL A 164 0.70 -11.48 6.46
C VAL A 164 0.98 -10.13 7.12
N HIS A 165 1.83 -10.14 8.15
CA HIS A 165 2.37 -8.93 8.75
C HIS A 165 3.58 -8.46 7.94
N VAL A 166 3.66 -7.16 7.66
CA VAL A 166 4.85 -6.53 7.07
C VAL A 166 5.19 -5.24 7.82
N ASP A 167 6.49 -5.00 8.05
CA ASP A 167 6.98 -3.77 8.67
C ASP A 167 8.26 -3.23 8.01
N THR A 168 8.63 -1.99 8.34
CA THR A 168 9.88 -1.32 7.91
C THR A 168 10.94 -1.22 9.00
N GLY A 169 10.87 -2.13 9.99
CA GLY A 169 11.90 -2.32 11.01
C GLY A 169 13.07 -3.19 10.51
N ARG A 170 13.78 -3.83 11.45
CA ARG A 170 14.85 -4.78 11.12
C ARG A 170 14.29 -5.98 10.36
N VAL A 171 15.01 -6.43 9.33
CA VAL A 171 14.70 -7.66 8.60
C VAL A 171 14.71 -8.84 9.56
N ARG A 172 13.56 -9.50 9.69
CA ARG A 172 13.32 -10.68 10.53
C ARG A 172 12.04 -11.35 10.08
N HIS A 173 11.92 -12.64 10.32
CA HIS A 173 10.76 -13.41 9.89
C HIS A 173 10.26 -14.29 11.04
N TRP A 174 8.94 -14.44 11.16
CA TRP A 174 8.30 -15.27 12.18
C TRP A 174 6.97 -15.86 11.71
#